data_AF-A1R6C1-F1
#
_entry.id   AF-A1R6C1-F1
#
_cell.length_a   1.000
_cell.length_b   1.000
_cell.length_c   1.000
_cell.angle_alpha   90.00
_cell.angle_beta   90.00
_cell.angle_gamma   90.00
#
_symmetry.space_group_name_H-M   'P 1'
#
loop_
_entity.id
_entity.type
_entity.pdbx_description
1 polymer ?
#
loop_
_entity_poly.entity_id
_entity_poly.type
_entity_poly.pdbx_seq_one_letter_code
_entity_poly.pdbx_strand_id
1 'polypeptide(L)'
;MLSVGYALDLVGARFLHPIHAVADTDPAALTASLDALPWRKEAWGSGAWVDAWGTAAYWNLARAQPNSPGSLDALFGWLLTHVNPAAGTWGKPTDDNRLKMVNGYYRLTRGTFAQFGLPVPYVERLVDTVLEHSADPRYFAPDRQNACNVLDVVHPLWLASKQTKHRREEKNAWARTQLKHALGRWHSGEGMAFSAAPESGNQHLPTLQGTEMWLAIVWYLADLLGSAEALGYRPQGVHRPEPAYLLPTL
;
A
#
# COMPACT_ATOMS: atom_id res chain seq x y z
N MET A 1 -4.53 -14.03 4.53
CA MET A 1 -3.06 -14.20 4.43
C MET A 1 -2.31 -12.98 4.93
N LEU A 2 -2.64 -11.78 4.45
CA LEU A 2 -2.02 -10.53 4.88
C LEU A 2 -2.01 -10.33 6.41
N SER A 3 -3.18 -10.09 7.02
CA SER A 3 -3.26 -9.74 8.43
C SER A 3 -2.82 -10.89 9.34
N VAL A 4 -3.21 -12.12 9.00
CA VAL A 4 -2.83 -13.32 9.76
C VAL A 4 -1.32 -13.56 9.73
N GLY A 5 -0.69 -13.44 8.56
CA GLY A 5 0.75 -13.64 8.43
C GLY A 5 1.54 -12.63 9.27
N TYR A 6 1.16 -11.35 9.21
CA TYR A 6 1.82 -10.33 10.02
C TYR A 6 1.52 -10.43 11.51
N ALA A 7 0.32 -10.85 11.90
CA ALA A 7 0.02 -11.13 13.29
C ALA A 7 0.88 -12.27 13.84
N LEU A 8 1.07 -13.35 13.07
CA LEU A 8 1.97 -14.45 13.43
C LEU A 8 3.42 -13.96 13.56
N ASP A 9 3.92 -13.23 12.57
CA ASP A 9 5.28 -12.69 12.56
C ASP A 9 5.56 -11.80 13.79
N LEU A 10 4.61 -10.93 14.15
CA LEU A 10 4.73 -10.05 15.32
C LEU A 10 4.83 -10.81 16.65
N VAL A 11 4.28 -12.02 16.74
CA VAL A 11 4.38 -12.87 17.94
C VAL A 11 5.48 -13.93 17.82
N GLY A 12 6.35 -13.83 16.81
CA GLY A 12 7.43 -14.80 16.56
C GLY A 12 6.95 -16.16 16.04
N ALA A 13 5.70 -16.23 15.56
CA ALA A 13 5.10 -17.41 14.95
C ALA A 13 5.16 -17.36 13.42
N ARG A 14 4.78 -18.47 12.78
CA ARG A 14 4.78 -18.61 11.32
C ARG A 14 3.71 -19.59 10.88
N PHE A 15 3.28 -19.52 9.62
CA PHE A 15 2.41 -20.56 9.05
C PHE A 15 3.04 -21.95 9.22
N LEU A 16 2.25 -22.99 9.47
CA LEU A 16 2.78 -24.36 9.62
C LEU A 16 3.12 -24.99 8.26
N HIS A 17 2.38 -24.62 7.23
CA HIS A 17 2.49 -25.15 5.87
C HIS A 17 2.75 -24.01 4.88
N PRO A 18 3.35 -24.30 3.71
CA PRO A 18 3.41 -23.32 2.63
C PRO A 18 1.99 -22.98 2.16
N ILE A 19 1.85 -21.80 1.56
CA ILE A 19 0.63 -21.37 0.91
C ILE A 19 0.61 -22.01 -0.48
N HIS A 20 0.06 -23.22 -0.56
CA HIS A 20 0.04 -24.06 -1.76
C HIS A 20 -0.55 -23.35 -3.00
N ALA A 21 -1.62 -22.58 -2.82
CA ALA A 21 -2.25 -21.81 -3.90
C ALA A 21 -1.33 -20.78 -4.58
N VAL A 22 -0.16 -20.49 -4.01
CA VAL A 22 0.89 -19.65 -4.61
C VAL A 22 2.16 -20.44 -4.89
N ALA A 23 2.51 -21.39 -4.02
CA ALA A 23 3.67 -22.26 -4.21
C ALA A 23 3.57 -23.07 -5.51
N ASP A 24 2.36 -23.53 -5.85
CA ASP A 24 2.10 -24.43 -6.97
C ASP A 24 1.68 -23.68 -8.26
N THR A 25 1.59 -22.34 -8.22
CA THR A 25 1.22 -21.53 -9.39
C THR A 25 2.43 -21.31 -10.29
N ASP A 26 2.46 -21.97 -11.44
CA ASP A 26 3.51 -21.80 -12.43
C ASP A 26 3.45 -20.42 -13.13
N PRO A 27 4.54 -20.00 -13.80
CA PRO A 27 4.60 -18.70 -14.49
C PRO A 27 3.49 -18.45 -15.50
N ALA A 28 3.10 -19.45 -16.29
CA ALA A 28 2.11 -19.29 -17.35
C ALA A 28 0.69 -19.14 -16.77
N ALA A 29 0.37 -19.93 -15.74
CA ALA A 29 -0.88 -19.80 -15.00
C ALA A 29 -0.98 -18.45 -14.29
N LEU A 30 0.13 -17.94 -13.75
CA LEU A 30 0.19 -16.63 -13.12
C LEU A 30 -0.06 -15.50 -14.13
N THR A 31 0.64 -15.48 -15.27
CA THR A 31 0.44 -14.44 -16.28
C THR A 31 -0.98 -14.47 -16.85
N ALA A 32 -1.52 -15.66 -17.12
CA ALA A 32 -2.90 -15.81 -17.57
C ALA A 32 -3.91 -15.26 -16.53
N SER A 33 -3.64 -15.45 -15.25
CA SER A 33 -4.47 -14.88 -14.18
C SER A 33 -4.39 -13.34 -14.17
N LEU A 34 -3.18 -12.78 -14.32
CA LEU A 34 -2.97 -11.32 -14.37
C LEU A 34 -3.66 -10.68 -15.57
N ASP A 35 -3.62 -11.31 -16.74
CA ASP A 35 -4.28 -10.85 -17.96
C ASP A 35 -5.81 -10.86 -17.84
N ALA A 36 -6.35 -11.82 -17.09
CA ALA A 36 -7.80 -11.95 -16.88
C ALA A 36 -8.36 -10.94 -15.84
N LEU A 37 -7.51 -10.26 -15.07
CA LEU A 37 -7.95 -9.33 -14.04
C LEU A 37 -8.65 -8.09 -14.64
N PRO A 38 -9.69 -7.57 -13.98
CA PRO A 38 -10.49 -6.45 -14.49
C PRO A 38 -9.83 -5.07 -14.29
N TRP A 39 -8.55 -4.90 -14.66
CA TRP A 39 -7.74 -3.69 -14.42
C TRP A 39 -8.42 -2.37 -14.76
N ARG A 40 -9.23 -2.34 -15.83
CA ARG A 40 -9.91 -1.13 -16.27
C ARG A 40 -11.13 -0.75 -15.40
N LYS A 41 -11.88 -1.75 -14.94
CA LYS A 41 -13.18 -1.56 -14.25
C LYS A 41 -13.03 -1.64 -12.73
N GLU A 42 -12.17 -2.53 -12.25
CA GLU A 42 -12.00 -2.86 -10.84
C GLU A 42 -10.51 -2.92 -10.46
N ALA A 43 -9.77 -1.84 -10.75
CA ALA A 43 -8.34 -1.72 -10.45
C ALA A 43 -8.01 -1.99 -8.96
N TRP A 44 -8.92 -1.66 -8.05
CA TRP A 44 -8.80 -1.98 -6.63
C TRP A 44 -8.71 -3.50 -6.41
N GLY A 45 -9.61 -4.26 -7.03
CA GLY A 45 -9.67 -5.71 -6.91
C GLY A 45 -8.46 -6.38 -7.57
N SER A 46 -8.04 -5.90 -8.74
CA SER A 46 -6.82 -6.37 -9.39
C SER A 46 -5.58 -6.14 -8.54
N GLY A 47 -5.44 -4.94 -7.95
CA GLY A 47 -4.33 -4.63 -7.05
C GLY A 47 -4.36 -5.47 -5.76
N ALA A 48 -5.54 -5.70 -5.20
CA ALA A 48 -5.73 -6.57 -4.03
C ALA A 48 -5.38 -8.04 -4.32
N TRP A 49 -5.66 -8.52 -5.54
CA TRP A 49 -5.28 -9.86 -5.97
C TRP A 49 -3.75 -10.00 -6.03
N VAL A 50 -3.07 -9.04 -6.69
CA VAL A 50 -1.60 -9.03 -6.79
C VAL A 50 -0.96 -8.93 -5.41
N ASP A 51 -1.51 -8.08 -4.54
CA ASP A 51 -1.08 -7.95 -3.17
C ASP A 51 -1.16 -9.27 -2.40
N ALA A 52 -2.31 -9.97 -2.50
CA ALA A 52 -2.51 -11.25 -1.83
C ALA A 52 -1.51 -12.30 -2.34
N TRP A 53 -1.28 -12.35 -3.66
CA TRP A 53 -0.32 -13.28 -4.25
C TRP A 53 1.11 -12.95 -3.81
N GLY A 54 1.56 -11.70 -3.94
CA GLY A 54 2.91 -11.27 -3.58
C GLY A 54 3.22 -11.44 -2.09
N THR A 55 2.26 -11.09 -1.22
CA THR A 55 2.36 -11.32 0.22
C THR A 55 2.50 -12.81 0.56
N ALA A 56 1.73 -13.67 -0.11
CA ALA A 56 1.83 -15.12 0.09
C ALA A 56 3.15 -15.70 -0.43
N ALA A 57 3.63 -15.22 -1.59
CA ALA A 57 4.92 -15.60 -2.13
C ALA A 57 6.05 -15.25 -1.16
N TYR A 58 5.99 -14.07 -0.54
CA TYR A 58 6.90 -13.67 0.54
C TYR A 58 6.86 -14.66 1.72
N TRP A 59 5.67 -15.02 2.21
CA TRP A 59 5.58 -15.94 3.36
C TRP A 59 6.17 -17.33 3.07
N ASN A 60 6.07 -17.81 1.83
CA ASN A 60 6.74 -19.04 1.42
C ASN A 60 8.27 -18.88 1.47
N LEU A 61 8.80 -17.80 0.87
CA LEU A 61 10.24 -17.51 0.87
C LEU A 61 10.82 -17.34 2.27
N ALA A 62 10.12 -16.63 3.16
CA ALA A 62 10.51 -16.43 4.56
C ALA A 62 10.61 -17.76 5.34
N ARG A 63 10.02 -18.83 4.83
CA ARG A 63 10.10 -20.20 5.37
C ARG A 63 11.13 -21.08 4.67
N ALA A 64 11.97 -20.50 3.80
CA ALA A 64 12.85 -21.24 2.90
C ALA A 64 12.10 -22.28 2.03
N GLN A 65 10.82 -22.01 1.72
CA GLN A 65 10.02 -22.80 0.78
C GLN A 65 9.94 -22.01 -0.54
N PRO A 66 10.57 -22.49 -1.62
CA PRO A 66 10.52 -21.78 -2.88
C PRO A 66 9.11 -21.80 -3.46
N ASN A 67 8.70 -20.68 -4.07
CA ASN A 67 7.57 -20.70 -4.99
C ASN A 67 7.96 -21.45 -6.27
N SER A 68 6.98 -21.81 -7.12
CA SER A 68 7.28 -22.38 -8.44
C SER A 68 8.37 -21.57 -9.16
N PRO A 69 9.40 -22.24 -9.71
CA PRO A 69 10.52 -21.55 -10.39
C PRO A 69 10.02 -20.56 -11.44
N GLY A 70 10.58 -19.34 -11.41
CA GLY A 70 10.25 -18.26 -12.34
C GLY A 70 8.94 -17.52 -12.06
N SER A 71 8.11 -17.91 -11.08
CA SER A 71 6.82 -17.24 -10.85
C SER A 71 6.97 -15.81 -10.34
N LEU A 72 7.99 -15.52 -9.51
CA LEU A 72 8.29 -14.13 -9.12
C LEU A 72 8.80 -13.29 -10.30
N ASP A 73 9.67 -13.86 -11.14
CA ASP A 73 10.18 -13.19 -12.33
C ASP A 73 9.03 -12.88 -13.30
N ALA A 74 8.09 -13.83 -13.48
CA ALA A 74 6.90 -13.63 -14.29
C ALA A 74 5.97 -12.56 -13.71
N LEU A 75 5.77 -12.52 -12.39
CA LEU A 75 5.00 -11.46 -11.73
C LEU A 75 5.61 -10.08 -12.02
N PHE A 76 6.89 -9.90 -11.70
CA PHE A 76 7.54 -8.60 -11.85
C PHE A 76 7.72 -8.22 -13.31
N GLY A 77 8.03 -9.18 -14.18
CA GLY A 77 8.09 -8.97 -15.62
C GLY A 77 6.75 -8.50 -16.19
N TRP A 78 5.65 -9.13 -15.79
CA TRP A 78 4.30 -8.69 -16.18
C TRP A 78 4.01 -7.28 -15.67
N LEU A 79 4.24 -7.02 -14.37
CA LEU A 79 3.99 -5.71 -13.75
C LEU A 79 4.77 -4.58 -14.41
N LEU A 80 6.06 -4.79 -14.70
CA LEU A 80 6.94 -3.80 -15.33
C LEU A 80 6.59 -3.54 -16.80
N THR A 81 6.02 -4.53 -17.50
CA THR A 81 5.63 -4.39 -18.92
C THR A 81 4.21 -3.89 -19.14
N HIS A 82 3.34 -3.94 -18.12
CA HIS A 82 1.92 -3.57 -18.22
C HIS A 82 1.53 -2.32 -17.43
N VAL A 83 2.47 -1.70 -16.71
CA VAL A 83 2.22 -0.39 -16.08
C VAL A 83 1.95 0.67 -17.15
N ASN A 84 0.98 1.55 -16.90
CA ASN A 84 0.68 2.65 -17.81
C ASN A 84 1.72 3.77 -17.66
N PRO A 85 2.57 4.04 -18.66
CA PRO A 85 3.64 5.03 -18.56
C PRO A 85 3.13 6.46 -18.41
N ALA A 86 1.90 6.76 -18.86
CA ALA A 86 1.31 8.09 -18.75
C ALA A 86 0.79 8.39 -17.32
N ALA A 87 0.49 7.36 -16.54
CA ALA A 87 -0.11 7.50 -15.20
C ALA A 87 0.76 6.94 -14.06
N GLY A 88 1.76 6.10 -14.37
CA GLY A 88 2.53 5.38 -13.35
C GLY A 88 1.70 4.40 -12.51
N THR A 89 0.58 3.91 -13.05
CA THR A 89 -0.34 2.97 -12.38
C THR A 89 -0.75 1.83 -13.32
N TRP A 90 -1.34 0.76 -12.81
CA TRP A 90 -1.88 -0.34 -13.63
C TRP A 90 -3.32 -0.07 -14.01
N GLY A 91 -3.50 0.43 -15.23
CA GLY A 91 -4.77 0.93 -15.75
C GLY A 91 -4.69 2.42 -16.11
N LYS A 92 -5.82 3.01 -16.51
CA LYS A 92 -5.91 4.44 -16.83
C LYS A 92 -6.83 5.14 -15.83
N PRO A 93 -6.32 6.10 -15.05
CA PRO A 93 -7.16 6.89 -14.16
C PRO A 93 -8.15 7.72 -14.97
N THR A 94 -9.38 7.78 -14.49
CA THR A 94 -10.47 8.66 -14.91
C THR A 94 -11.08 9.27 -13.66
N ASP A 95 -11.87 10.33 -13.80
CA ASP A 95 -12.47 11.00 -12.64
C ASP A 95 -13.39 10.10 -11.79
N ASP A 96 -13.98 9.08 -12.42
CA ASP A 96 -14.85 8.10 -11.78
C ASP A 96 -14.11 6.92 -11.13
N ASN A 97 -12.92 6.56 -11.62
CA ASN A 97 -12.21 5.35 -11.15
C ASN A 97 -10.95 5.64 -10.32
N ARG A 98 -10.56 6.92 -10.20
CA ARG A 98 -9.28 7.34 -9.61
C ARG A 98 -9.06 6.79 -8.20
N LEU A 99 -10.10 6.80 -7.37
CA LEU A 99 -10.07 6.21 -6.03
C LEU A 99 -9.63 4.73 -6.09
N LYS A 100 -10.36 3.91 -6.85
CA LYS A 100 -10.06 2.48 -7.01
C LYS A 100 -8.67 2.25 -7.57
N MET A 101 -8.24 3.10 -8.51
CA MET A 101 -6.91 3.02 -9.13
C MET A 101 -5.79 3.26 -8.11
N VAL A 102 -5.85 4.36 -7.35
CA VAL A 102 -4.82 4.71 -6.36
C VAL A 102 -4.81 3.69 -5.21
N ASN A 103 -5.98 3.29 -4.72
CA ASN A 103 -6.08 2.25 -3.70
C ASN A 103 -5.54 0.88 -4.17
N GLY A 104 -5.83 0.51 -5.42
CA GLY A 104 -5.29 -0.69 -6.05
C GLY A 104 -3.76 -0.62 -6.21
N TYR A 105 -3.23 0.54 -6.60
CA TYR A 105 -1.79 0.77 -6.69
C TYR A 105 -1.09 0.58 -5.34
N TYR A 106 -1.63 1.18 -4.27
CA TYR A 106 -1.08 1.01 -2.92
C TYR A 106 -1.00 -0.46 -2.53
N ARG A 107 -2.10 -1.21 -2.66
CA ARG A 107 -2.15 -2.64 -2.32
C ARG A 107 -1.11 -3.43 -3.10
N LEU A 108 -1.13 -3.27 -4.42
CA LEU A 108 -0.22 -3.96 -5.33
C LEU A 108 1.23 -3.70 -4.93
N THR A 109 1.63 -2.44 -4.80
CA THR A 109 3.02 -2.08 -4.51
C THR A 109 3.45 -2.46 -3.10
N ARG A 110 2.55 -2.36 -2.11
CA ARG A 110 2.79 -2.83 -0.74
C ARG A 110 3.08 -4.33 -0.72
N GLY A 111 2.34 -5.14 -1.47
CA GLY A 111 2.54 -6.60 -1.54
C GLY A 111 3.66 -7.06 -2.49
N THR A 112 4.24 -6.15 -3.27
CA THR A 112 5.27 -6.45 -4.28
C THR A 112 6.49 -5.54 -4.15
N PHE A 113 6.57 -4.43 -4.87
CA PHE A 113 7.75 -3.58 -4.92
C PHE A 113 8.27 -3.15 -3.55
N ALA A 114 7.40 -2.63 -2.67
CA ALA A 114 7.79 -2.24 -1.32
C ALA A 114 8.12 -3.46 -0.44
N GLN A 115 7.36 -4.56 -0.57
CA GLN A 115 7.61 -5.83 0.12
C GLN A 115 9.01 -6.37 -0.16
N PHE A 116 9.43 -6.27 -1.43
CA PHE A 116 10.64 -6.89 -1.96
C PHE A 116 11.82 -5.93 -2.14
N GLY A 117 11.68 -4.66 -1.73
CA GLY A 117 12.73 -3.66 -1.82
C GLY A 117 13.09 -3.22 -3.24
N LEU A 118 12.13 -3.31 -4.17
CA LEU A 118 12.32 -2.95 -5.57
C LEU A 118 11.84 -1.51 -5.87
N PRO A 119 12.49 -0.80 -6.80
CA PRO A 119 12.00 0.50 -7.26
C PRO A 119 10.68 0.37 -8.02
N VAL A 120 9.89 1.45 -8.05
CA VAL A 120 8.61 1.46 -8.77
C VAL A 120 8.77 2.20 -10.10
N PRO A 121 8.15 1.73 -11.19
CA PRO A 121 8.31 2.36 -12.51
C PRO A 121 7.53 3.68 -12.61
N TYR A 122 7.98 4.57 -13.50
CA TYR A 122 7.29 5.83 -13.86
C TYR A 122 6.92 6.72 -12.66
N VAL A 123 7.82 6.81 -11.68
CA VAL A 123 7.58 7.42 -10.36
C VAL A 123 7.06 8.87 -10.40
N GLU A 124 7.48 9.69 -11.37
CA GLU A 124 6.99 11.07 -11.48
C GLU A 124 5.54 11.14 -11.93
N ARG A 125 5.12 10.24 -12.84
CA ARG A 125 3.73 10.14 -13.32
C ARG A 125 2.80 9.57 -12.27
N LEU A 126 3.31 8.66 -11.45
CA LEU A 126 2.62 8.23 -10.23
C LEU A 126 2.36 9.41 -9.30
N VAL A 127 3.38 10.22 -9.01
CA VAL A 127 3.23 11.40 -8.13
C VAL A 127 2.18 12.35 -8.68
N ASP A 128 2.19 12.62 -9.99
CA ASP A 128 1.16 13.45 -10.63
C ASP A 128 -0.25 12.88 -10.41
N THR A 129 -0.44 11.59 -10.69
CA THR A 129 -1.73 10.90 -10.56
C THR A 129 -2.25 10.91 -9.11
N VAL A 130 -1.36 10.62 -8.15
CA VAL A 130 -1.71 10.53 -6.73
C VAL A 130 -2.01 11.90 -6.16
N LEU A 131 -1.24 12.94 -6.50
CA LEU A 131 -1.53 14.31 -6.07
C LEU A 131 -2.85 14.82 -6.64
N GLU A 132 -3.14 14.53 -7.92
CA GLU A 132 -4.41 14.90 -8.53
C GLU A 132 -5.59 14.19 -7.84
N HIS A 133 -5.44 12.91 -7.46
CA HIS A 133 -6.45 12.24 -6.64
C HIS A 133 -6.61 12.87 -5.25
N SER A 134 -5.49 13.21 -4.61
CA SER A 134 -5.46 13.74 -3.25
C SER A 134 -6.15 15.10 -3.09
N ALA A 135 -6.41 15.79 -4.21
CA ALA A 135 -7.13 17.05 -4.27
C ALA A 135 -8.66 16.88 -4.29
N ASP A 136 -9.18 15.66 -4.40
CA ASP A 136 -10.62 15.39 -4.48
C ASP A 136 -11.33 15.63 -3.13
N PRO A 137 -12.18 16.67 -3.02
CA PRO A 137 -12.83 17.01 -1.75
C PRO A 137 -13.84 15.96 -1.30
N ARG A 138 -14.30 15.06 -2.20
CA ARG A 138 -15.20 13.96 -1.83
C ARG A 138 -14.55 13.03 -0.80
N TYR A 139 -13.23 12.90 -0.82
CA TYR A 139 -12.48 11.96 0.03
C TYR A 139 -11.54 12.65 1.01
N PHE A 140 -11.00 13.82 0.67
CA PHE A 140 -9.90 14.45 1.42
C PHE A 140 -10.25 15.79 2.08
N ALA A 141 -11.49 16.27 1.92
CA ALA A 141 -11.97 17.42 2.69
C ALA A 141 -11.93 17.13 4.21
N PRO A 142 -11.91 18.17 5.06
CA PRO A 142 -12.15 18.00 6.49
C PRO A 142 -13.39 17.13 6.74
N ASP A 143 -13.28 16.24 7.73
CA ASP A 143 -14.36 15.33 8.15
C ASP A 143 -14.90 14.34 7.12
N ARG A 144 -14.21 14.18 5.97
CA ARG A 144 -14.51 13.15 4.95
C ARG A 144 -13.48 12.03 4.88
N GLN A 145 -12.35 12.22 5.54
CA GLN A 145 -11.21 11.30 5.45
C GLN A 145 -11.51 9.99 6.19
N ASN A 146 -11.14 8.88 5.57
CA ASN A 146 -10.95 7.60 6.27
C ASN A 146 -9.49 7.15 6.15
N ALA A 147 -9.07 6.28 7.07
CA ALA A 147 -7.69 5.85 7.17
C ALA A 147 -7.20 5.15 5.89
N CYS A 148 -8.00 4.29 5.25
CA CYS A 148 -7.62 3.64 4.00
C CYS A 148 -7.30 4.65 2.90
N ASN A 149 -8.19 5.61 2.63
CA ASN A 149 -7.98 6.57 1.55
C ASN A 149 -6.73 7.43 1.78
N VAL A 150 -6.47 7.85 3.02
CA VAL A 150 -5.29 8.67 3.33
C VAL A 150 -4.00 7.84 3.26
N LEU A 151 -4.03 6.60 3.74
CA LEU A 151 -2.90 5.67 3.65
C LEU A 151 -2.52 5.39 2.19
N ASP A 152 -3.54 5.14 1.37
CA ASP A 152 -3.40 4.82 -0.04
C ASP A 152 -2.85 6.00 -0.87
N VAL A 153 -2.83 7.22 -0.31
CA VAL A 153 -2.16 8.39 -0.90
C VAL A 153 -0.77 8.60 -0.29
N VAL A 154 -0.64 8.63 1.05
CA VAL A 154 0.64 8.96 1.68
C VAL A 154 1.71 7.91 1.38
N HIS A 155 1.35 6.61 1.35
CA HIS A 155 2.33 5.56 1.12
C HIS A 155 2.95 5.63 -0.29
N PRO A 156 2.19 5.74 -1.39
CA PRO A 156 2.78 5.98 -2.71
C PRO A 156 3.63 7.24 -2.80
N LEU A 157 3.20 8.37 -2.19
CA LEU A 157 4.00 9.60 -2.19
C LEU A 157 5.31 9.44 -1.41
N TRP A 158 5.26 8.74 -0.28
CA TRP A 158 6.43 8.39 0.53
C TRP A 158 7.39 7.48 -0.22
N LEU A 159 6.89 6.39 -0.81
CA LEU A 159 7.68 5.44 -1.59
C LEU A 159 8.35 6.12 -2.79
N ALA A 160 7.60 6.97 -3.51
CA ALA A 160 8.12 7.75 -4.62
C ALA A 160 9.22 8.73 -4.20
N SER A 161 9.12 9.31 -2.99
CA SER A 161 10.11 10.27 -2.47
C SER A 161 11.46 9.64 -2.16
N LYS A 162 11.54 8.31 -2.07
CA LYS A 162 12.83 7.59 -2.00
C LYS A 162 13.57 7.55 -3.35
N GLN A 163 12.88 7.85 -4.46
CA GLN A 163 13.43 7.77 -5.83
C GLN A 163 13.47 9.12 -6.57
N THR A 164 12.56 10.04 -6.28
CA THR A 164 12.50 11.35 -6.97
C THR A 164 12.14 12.51 -6.04
N LYS A 165 12.62 13.71 -6.42
CA LYS A 165 12.26 15.00 -5.81
C LYS A 165 11.08 15.69 -6.52
N HIS A 166 10.51 15.08 -7.57
CA HIS A 166 9.37 15.63 -8.31
C HIS A 166 8.23 16.05 -7.38
N ARG A 167 7.73 17.28 -7.56
CA ARG A 167 6.65 17.93 -6.78
C ARG A 167 6.81 17.81 -5.26
N ARG A 168 8.05 17.84 -4.75
CA ARG A 168 8.36 17.72 -3.31
C ARG A 168 7.57 18.69 -2.45
N GLU A 169 7.50 19.96 -2.86
CA GLU A 169 6.80 20.98 -2.06
C GLU A 169 5.30 20.70 -1.94
N GLU A 170 4.66 20.22 -3.00
CA GLU A 170 3.23 19.88 -2.99
C GLU A 170 2.96 18.63 -2.14
N LYS A 171 3.82 17.61 -2.24
CA LYS A 171 3.78 16.44 -1.35
C LYS A 171 3.91 16.85 0.11
N ASN A 172 4.87 17.72 0.43
CA ASN A 172 5.09 18.22 1.79
C ASN A 172 3.92 19.08 2.28
N ALA A 173 3.35 19.94 1.43
CA ALA A 173 2.20 20.76 1.78
C ALA A 173 0.96 19.91 2.08
N TRP A 174 0.69 18.89 1.25
CA TRP A 174 -0.37 17.93 1.49
C TRP A 174 -0.13 17.16 2.79
N ALA A 175 1.08 16.64 3.02
CA ALA A 175 1.39 15.89 4.22
C ALA A 175 1.29 16.71 5.50
N ARG A 176 1.69 18.00 5.48
CA ARG A 176 1.52 18.91 6.62
C ARG A 176 0.04 19.09 6.98
N THR A 177 -0.80 19.26 5.96
CA THR A 177 -2.25 19.40 6.14
C THR A 177 -2.86 18.14 6.74
N GLN A 178 -2.55 16.97 6.17
CA GLN A 178 -3.08 15.69 6.68
C GLN A 178 -2.55 15.36 8.08
N LEU A 179 -1.29 15.67 8.38
CA LEU A 179 -0.71 15.42 9.71
C LEU A 179 -1.43 16.26 10.77
N LYS A 180 -1.69 17.55 10.48
CA LYS A 180 -2.47 18.41 11.37
C LYS A 180 -3.88 17.85 11.62
N HIS A 181 -4.54 17.35 10.58
CA HIS A 181 -5.87 16.73 10.72
C HIS A 181 -5.82 15.44 11.54
N ALA A 182 -4.86 14.55 11.26
CA ALA A 182 -4.72 13.27 11.95
C ALA A 182 -4.46 13.46 13.46
N LEU A 183 -3.53 14.35 13.83
CA LEU A 183 -3.22 14.63 15.23
C LEU A 183 -4.42 15.20 16.01
N GLY A 184 -5.30 15.95 15.34
CA GLY A 184 -6.53 16.48 15.95
C GLY A 184 -7.61 15.43 16.26
N ARG A 185 -7.43 14.17 15.82
CA ARG A 185 -8.43 13.08 15.97
C ARG A 185 -8.04 12.04 17.01
N TRP A 186 -7.00 12.30 17.80
CA TRP A 186 -6.61 11.40 18.89
C TRP A 186 -7.56 11.54 20.09
N HIS A 187 -8.17 10.43 20.51
CA HIS A 187 -8.95 10.34 21.73
C HIS A 187 -8.11 9.66 22.83
N SER A 188 -7.80 10.41 23.88
CA SER A 188 -6.95 9.91 24.97
C SER A 188 -7.60 8.71 25.66
N GLY A 189 -6.88 7.60 25.73
CA GLY A 189 -7.36 6.34 26.32
C GLY A 189 -8.22 5.47 25.40
N GLU A 190 -8.65 6.00 24.24
CA GLU A 190 -9.53 5.29 23.30
C GLU A 190 -8.88 5.03 21.93
N GLY A 191 -7.96 5.91 21.50
CA GLY A 191 -7.26 5.82 20.22
C GLY A 191 -7.90 6.68 19.13
N MET A 192 -7.96 6.17 17.90
CA MET A 192 -8.46 6.90 16.74
C MET A 192 -9.56 6.13 16.00
N ALA A 193 -10.57 6.87 15.54
CA ALA A 193 -11.60 6.33 14.66
C ALA A 193 -11.03 6.02 13.27
N PHE A 194 -11.57 4.99 12.62
CA PHE A 194 -11.13 4.64 11.27
C PHE A 194 -11.54 5.71 10.24
N SER A 195 -12.74 6.28 10.40
CA SER A 195 -13.28 7.33 9.54
C SER A 195 -13.62 8.57 10.36
N ALA A 196 -13.39 9.74 9.80
CA ALA A 196 -13.85 11.01 10.35
C ALA A 196 -15.34 11.24 10.08
N ALA A 197 -15.85 10.71 8.96
CA ALA A 197 -17.26 10.82 8.61
C ALA A 197 -18.06 9.72 9.32
N PRO A 198 -19.27 10.02 9.84
CA PRO A 198 -20.23 9.01 10.29
C PRO A 198 -20.89 8.30 9.09
N GLU A 199 -20.08 7.91 8.11
CA GLU A 199 -20.50 6.96 7.08
C GLU A 199 -20.82 5.63 7.77
N SER A 200 -21.81 4.93 7.23
CA SER A 200 -22.59 3.87 7.90
C SER A 200 -21.81 2.99 8.89
N GLY A 201 -22.38 2.83 10.09
CA GLY A 201 -21.84 1.95 11.14
C GLY A 201 -20.90 2.64 12.11
N ASN A 202 -20.07 1.85 12.81
CA ASN A 202 -19.26 2.30 13.95
C ASN A 202 -17.86 2.80 13.56
N GLN A 203 -17.61 3.09 12.29
CA GLN A 203 -16.27 3.49 11.81
C GLN A 203 -15.81 4.87 12.33
N HIS A 204 -16.76 5.67 12.80
CA HIS A 204 -16.54 6.97 13.45
C HIS A 204 -16.19 6.84 14.94
N LEU A 205 -16.24 5.64 15.51
CA LEU A 205 -15.80 5.38 16.88
C LEU A 205 -14.33 4.91 16.89
N PRO A 206 -13.56 5.23 17.94
CA PRO A 206 -12.21 4.70 18.11
C PRO A 206 -12.17 3.18 18.09
N THR A 207 -11.22 2.61 17.34
CA THR A 207 -11.01 1.16 17.25
C THR A 207 -9.53 0.85 17.18
N LEU A 208 -9.15 -0.40 17.48
CA LEU A 208 -7.78 -0.87 17.28
C LEU A 208 -7.33 -0.72 15.82
N GLN A 209 -8.22 -1.04 14.86
CA GLN A 209 -7.93 -0.90 13.44
C GLN A 209 -7.70 0.58 13.07
N GLY A 210 -8.60 1.48 13.46
CA GLY A 210 -8.45 2.90 13.19
C GLY A 210 -7.16 3.46 13.81
N THR A 211 -6.86 3.07 15.05
CA THR A 211 -5.66 3.48 15.77
C THR A 211 -4.39 3.01 15.07
N GLU A 212 -4.29 1.72 14.75
CA GLU A 212 -3.10 1.16 14.08
C GLU A 212 -2.85 1.83 12.73
N MET A 213 -3.88 1.99 11.91
CA MET A 213 -3.76 2.60 10.59
C MET A 213 -3.39 4.08 10.68
N TRP A 214 -4.02 4.85 11.57
CA TRP A 214 -3.68 6.26 11.71
C TRP A 214 -2.29 6.48 12.31
N LEU A 215 -1.81 5.63 13.21
CA LEU A 215 -0.43 5.71 13.68
C LEU A 215 0.58 5.42 12.56
N ALA A 216 0.28 4.48 11.66
CA ALA A 216 1.09 4.27 10.46
C ALA A 216 1.05 5.48 9.52
N ILE A 217 -0.13 6.05 9.26
CA ILE A 217 -0.30 7.25 8.43
C ILE A 217 0.50 8.43 9.01
N VAL A 218 0.36 8.70 10.32
CA VAL A 218 1.11 9.75 11.02
C VAL A 218 2.61 9.55 10.86
N TRP A 219 3.09 8.31 10.96
CA TRP A 219 4.50 8.00 10.74
C TRP A 219 4.94 8.30 9.31
N TYR A 220 4.20 7.86 8.28
CA TYR A 220 4.54 8.13 6.88
C TYR A 220 4.50 9.62 6.54
N LEU A 221 3.51 10.35 7.06
CA LEU A 221 3.41 11.80 6.92
C LEU A 221 4.61 12.50 7.56
N ALA A 222 4.99 12.08 8.77
CA ALA A 222 6.15 12.62 9.46
C ALA A 222 7.47 12.27 8.77
N ASP A 223 7.64 11.06 8.24
CA ASP A 223 8.86 10.65 7.52
C ASP A 223 9.01 11.44 6.22
N LEU A 224 7.91 11.67 5.50
CA LEU A 224 7.90 12.52 4.31
C LEU A 224 8.34 13.97 4.62
N LEU A 225 8.00 14.46 5.82
CA LEU A 225 8.39 15.77 6.32
C LEU A 225 9.77 15.79 7.02
N GLY A 226 10.42 14.64 7.17
CA GLY A 226 11.72 14.51 7.85
C GLY A 226 11.66 14.62 9.38
N SER A 227 10.54 14.26 10.00
CA SER A 227 10.29 14.41 11.45
C SER A 227 9.79 13.12 12.14
N ALA A 228 9.88 11.95 11.49
CA ALA A 228 9.36 10.70 12.06
C ALA A 228 10.05 10.28 13.36
N GLU A 229 11.32 10.62 13.57
CA GLU A 229 12.07 10.28 14.79
C GLU A 229 11.43 10.88 16.06
N ALA A 230 10.77 12.03 15.93
CA ALA A 230 10.08 12.69 17.05
C ALA A 230 8.88 11.89 17.59
N LEU A 231 8.39 10.90 16.85
CA LEU A 231 7.23 10.10 17.24
C LEU A 231 7.57 9.03 18.29
N GLY A 232 8.83 8.62 18.41
CA GLY A 232 9.25 7.58 19.36
C GLY A 232 8.71 6.17 19.06
N TYR A 233 8.04 5.96 17.93
CA TYR A 233 7.59 4.66 17.46
C TYR A 233 7.85 4.48 15.96
N ARG A 234 7.83 3.22 15.52
CA ARG A 234 7.91 2.85 14.10
C ARG A 234 6.84 1.80 13.80
N PRO A 235 6.06 1.95 12.71
CA PRO A 235 5.06 0.97 12.31
C PRO A 235 5.67 -0.42 12.11
N GLN A 236 4.91 -1.45 12.46
CA GLN A 236 5.28 -2.86 12.32
C GLN A 236 4.14 -3.63 11.64
N GLY A 237 4.39 -4.88 11.25
CA GLY A 237 3.37 -5.72 10.63
C GLY A 237 2.98 -5.25 9.23
N VAL A 238 1.68 -5.06 8.98
CA VAL A 238 1.13 -4.75 7.65
C VAL A 238 1.71 -3.47 7.07
N HIS A 239 1.89 -2.45 7.90
CA HIS A 239 2.25 -1.09 7.49
C HIS A 239 3.70 -0.72 7.82
N ARG A 240 4.60 -1.71 7.99
CA ARG A 240 6.03 -1.41 8.20
C ARG A 240 6.61 -0.66 6.98
N PRO A 241 7.58 0.24 7.18
CA PRO A 241 8.25 0.92 6.07
C PRO A 241 9.35 0.09 5.40
N GLU A 242 9.96 -0.87 6.09
CA GLU A 242 11.03 -1.69 5.50
C GLU A 242 10.51 -2.80 4.56
N PRO A 243 11.28 -3.14 3.51
CA PRO A 243 11.12 -4.41 2.83
C PRO A 243 11.19 -5.58 3.82
N ALA A 244 10.36 -6.61 3.63
CA ALA A 244 10.48 -7.82 4.45
C ALA A 244 11.40 -8.87 3.86
N TYR A 245 11.66 -8.77 2.56
CA TYR A 245 12.47 -9.74 1.86
C TYR A 245 13.24 -9.03 0.75
N LEU A 246 14.56 -9.01 0.81
CA LEU A 246 15.37 -8.50 -0.29
C LEU A 246 15.56 -9.63 -1.29
N LEU A 247 15.07 -9.45 -2.52
CA LEU A 247 15.40 -10.39 -3.59
C LEU A 247 16.90 -10.29 -3.87
N PRO A 248 17.58 -11.42 -4.13
CA PRO A 248 18.98 -11.40 -4.55
C PRO A 248 19.09 -10.55 -5.81
N THR A 249 19.81 -9.43 -5.72
CA THR A 249 20.22 -8.68 -6.91
C THR A 249 21.29 -9.52 -7.61
N LEU A 250 21.04 -9.87 -8.88
CA LEU A 250 22.07 -10.41 -9.77
C LEU A 250 23.25 -9.44 -9.90
#